data_AF-A0A4Y3VCI7-F1
#
_entry.id   AF-A0A4Y3VCI7-F1
#
_cell.length_a   1.000
_cell.length_b   1.000
_cell.length_c   1.000
_cell.angle_alpha   90.00
_cell.angle_beta   90.00
_cell.angle_gamma   90.00
#
_symmetry.space_group_name_H-M   'P 1'
#
loop_
_entity.id
_entity.type
_entity.pdbx_description
1 polymer ?
#
loop_
_entity_poly.entity_id
_entity_poly.type
_entity_poly.pdbx_seq_one_letter_code
_entity_poly.pdbx_strand_id
1 'polypeptide(L)'
;MRVTIPAKSHSRRPRWAAQLVGLGLTTALAVGFAAPASALQPGPPSGSGVQPDEEQGNATFPELGYTCPQGVRVINNPEVGTNEFTVDGFTVSITVRNTEGVGETFDFDIISDHVALGVLVKGGPNTNEYDYRPSGIEEDTNLHAPLGAGPSGSLYHDISNIEFCLDRDGNQT
;
A
#
# COMPACT_ATOMS: atom_id res chain seq x y z
N MET A 1 97.67 -36.11 2.04
CA MET A 1 97.85 -35.17 3.16
C MET A 1 96.56 -35.18 3.96
N ARG A 2 96.62 -35.66 5.22
CA ARG A 2 95.47 -35.81 6.12
C ARG A 2 95.02 -34.45 6.64
N VAL A 3 93.72 -34.20 6.67
CA VAL A 3 93.14 -33.19 7.56
C VAL A 3 91.88 -33.76 8.21
N THR A 4 91.93 -33.85 9.53
CA THR A 4 90.88 -34.08 10.53
C THR A 4 91.45 -33.31 11.72
N ILE A 5 90.78 -32.41 12.47
CA ILE A 5 89.58 -32.43 13.34
C ILE A 5 89.39 -30.92 13.77
N PRO A 6 88.60 -30.47 14.78
CA PRO A 6 87.28 -30.83 15.32
C PRO A 6 86.27 -29.65 15.39
N ALA A 7 85.03 -29.97 15.75
CA ALA A 7 83.93 -29.07 16.09
C ALA A 7 84.03 -28.44 17.50
N LYS A 8 83.40 -27.28 17.73
CA LYS A 8 82.67 -26.98 18.99
C LYS A 8 81.68 -25.79 18.92
N SER A 9 80.50 -26.10 19.45
CA SER A 9 79.36 -25.31 19.97
C SER A 9 79.64 -23.90 20.54
N HIS A 10 78.77 -22.91 20.30
CA HIS A 10 77.65 -22.54 21.21
C HIS A 10 76.86 -21.29 20.75
N SER A 11 75.52 -21.40 20.84
CA SER A 11 74.53 -20.42 21.34
C SER A 11 74.88 -18.91 21.42
N ARG A 12 74.05 -18.08 20.76
CA ARG A 12 73.21 -17.02 21.37
C ARG A 12 72.36 -16.32 20.29
N ARG A 13 71.03 -16.50 20.34
CA ARG A 13 70.02 -15.60 19.73
C ARG A 13 69.95 -14.29 20.56
N PRO A 14 69.18 -13.24 20.20
CA PRO A 14 68.53 -12.85 18.93
C PRO A 14 68.79 -11.36 18.56
N ARG A 15 68.72 -10.98 17.28
CA ARG A 15 68.39 -9.59 16.91
C ARG A 15 67.41 -9.59 15.73
N TRP A 16 66.15 -9.36 16.08
CA TRP A 16 65.23 -8.43 15.42
C TRP A 16 65.25 -8.40 13.90
N ALA A 17 64.32 -9.14 13.30
CA ALA A 17 63.74 -8.77 12.02
C ALA A 17 62.23 -8.99 12.14
N ALA A 18 61.51 -7.89 12.31
CA ALA A 18 60.07 -7.85 12.15
C ALA A 18 59.75 -8.17 10.68
N GLN A 19 59.05 -9.27 10.44
CA GLN A 19 58.40 -9.54 9.17
C GLN A 19 56.92 -9.79 9.44
N LEU A 20 56.13 -8.87 8.91
CA LEU A 20 54.67 -8.87 8.84
C LEU A 20 54.16 -10.17 8.22
N VAL A 21 53.38 -10.96 8.96
CA VAL A 21 52.55 -12.02 8.39
C VAL A 21 51.26 -12.15 9.20
N GLY A 22 50.12 -12.10 8.51
CA GLY A 22 48.91 -12.82 8.94
C GLY A 22 47.82 -12.00 9.60
N LEU A 23 47.26 -11.01 8.87
CA LEU A 23 45.85 -10.65 9.06
C LEU A 23 45.01 -11.84 8.58
N GLY A 24 44.46 -12.60 9.51
CA GLY A 24 43.59 -13.75 9.24
C GLY A 24 42.45 -13.79 10.23
N LEU A 25 41.63 -12.75 10.27
CA LEU A 25 40.36 -12.74 11.00
C LEU A 25 39.26 -12.29 10.04
N THR A 26 38.79 -13.22 9.20
CA THR A 26 37.61 -13.02 8.37
C THR A 26 36.37 -13.35 9.20
N THR A 27 35.89 -12.39 9.98
CA THR A 27 34.51 -12.41 10.49
C THR A 27 33.59 -12.20 9.29
N ALA A 28 32.98 -13.28 8.81
CA ALA A 28 31.91 -13.20 7.83
C ALA A 28 30.69 -12.54 8.49
N LEU A 29 30.52 -11.23 8.27
CA LEU A 29 29.24 -10.57 8.53
C LEU A 29 28.23 -11.13 7.53
N ALA A 30 27.35 -12.01 8.02
CA ALA A 30 26.12 -12.34 7.31
C ALA A 30 25.23 -11.10 7.33
N VAL A 31 25.24 -10.33 6.25
CA VAL A 31 24.25 -9.26 6.01
C VAL A 31 22.94 -9.96 5.69
N GLY A 32 22.11 -10.17 6.71
CA GLY A 32 20.72 -10.55 6.51
C GLY A 32 20.01 -9.38 5.83
N PHE A 33 19.69 -9.53 4.55
CA PHE A 33 18.74 -8.64 3.89
C PHE A 33 17.36 -8.96 4.49
N ALA A 34 16.99 -8.24 5.55
CA ALA A 34 15.59 -8.06 5.86
C ALA A 34 15.00 -7.29 4.67
N ALA A 35 14.25 -7.97 3.81
CA ALA A 35 13.42 -7.29 2.82
C ALA A 35 12.54 -6.30 3.59
N PRO A 36 12.45 -5.02 3.18
CA PRO A 36 11.50 -4.13 3.79
C PRO A 36 10.11 -4.74 3.61
N ALA A 37 9.36 -4.88 4.71
CA ALA A 37 7.93 -5.08 4.60
C ALA A 37 7.41 -3.89 3.77
N SER A 38 6.84 -4.16 2.59
CA SER A 38 6.19 -3.12 1.79
C SER A 38 5.18 -2.43 2.70
N ALA A 39 5.43 -1.16 3.02
CA ALA A 39 4.45 -0.37 3.75
C ALA A 39 3.21 -0.25 2.87
N LEU A 40 2.03 -0.42 3.48
CA LEU A 40 0.77 -0.05 2.84
C LEU A 40 0.89 1.41 2.40
N GLN A 41 0.63 1.66 1.12
CA GLN A 41 0.80 2.93 0.46
C GLN A 41 -0.54 3.34 -0.18
N PRO A 42 -1.43 3.99 0.58
CA PRO A 42 -2.81 4.24 0.16
C PRO A 42 -2.92 5.07 -1.12
N GLY A 43 -1.98 5.99 -1.36
CA GLY A 43 -1.98 6.90 -2.51
C GLY A 43 -2.31 8.35 -2.15
N PRO A 44 -2.51 9.23 -3.15
CA PRO A 44 -2.89 10.62 -2.92
C PRO A 44 -4.31 10.75 -2.32
N PRO A 45 -4.67 11.92 -1.77
CA PRO A 45 -6.02 12.18 -1.30
C PRO A 45 -7.03 12.29 -2.45
N SER A 46 -8.31 12.11 -2.14
CA SER A 46 -9.44 12.38 -3.03
C SER A 46 -9.57 13.88 -3.36
N GLY A 47 -10.48 14.22 -4.26
CA GLY A 47 -10.77 15.59 -4.66
C GLY A 47 -11.33 16.45 -3.54
N SER A 48 -12.05 15.85 -2.60
CA SER A 48 -12.49 16.50 -1.35
C SER A 48 -11.38 16.59 -0.29
N GLY A 49 -10.16 16.14 -0.61
CA GLY A 49 -8.98 16.21 0.25
C GLY A 49 -8.92 15.10 1.30
N VAL A 50 -9.74 14.06 1.19
CA VAL A 50 -9.75 12.92 2.11
C VAL A 50 -8.60 11.99 1.76
N GLN A 51 -7.70 11.77 2.72
CA GLN A 51 -6.60 10.83 2.56
C GLN A 51 -7.13 9.40 2.76
N PRO A 52 -6.94 8.48 1.78
CA PRO A 52 -7.32 7.09 2.00
C PRO A 52 -6.42 6.43 3.05
N ASP A 53 -7.01 5.55 3.84
CA ASP A 53 -6.32 4.57 4.66
C ASP A 53 -6.32 3.22 3.91
N GLU A 54 -5.14 2.62 3.74
CA GLU A 54 -5.06 1.32 3.07
C GLU A 54 -5.23 0.20 4.08
N GLU A 55 -6.28 -0.59 3.88
CA GLU A 55 -6.65 -1.73 4.68
C GLU A 55 -6.19 -3.03 4.01
N GLN A 56 -5.64 -3.94 4.84
CA GLN A 56 -5.13 -5.20 4.35
C GLN A 56 -6.26 -6.13 3.90
N GLY A 57 -6.15 -6.68 2.70
CA GLY A 57 -7.14 -7.63 2.19
C GLY A 57 -8.45 -6.97 1.73
N ASN A 58 -9.54 -7.72 1.83
CA ASN A 58 -10.89 -7.30 1.44
C ASN A 58 -11.68 -6.81 2.66
N ALA A 59 -11.21 -5.74 3.30
CA ALA A 59 -11.88 -5.17 4.47
C ALA A 59 -13.35 -4.85 4.20
N THR A 60 -14.16 -4.94 5.25
CA THR A 60 -15.61 -4.66 5.20
C THR A 60 -15.99 -3.58 6.19
N PHE A 61 -17.04 -2.81 5.89
CA PHE A 61 -17.55 -1.75 6.76
C PHE A 61 -17.79 -2.19 8.23
N PRO A 62 -18.37 -3.37 8.52
CA PRO A 62 -18.52 -3.83 9.91
C PRO A 62 -17.19 -4.07 10.64
N GLU A 63 -16.16 -4.55 9.95
CA GLU A 63 -14.82 -4.75 10.53
C GLU A 63 -14.16 -3.41 10.90
N LEU A 64 -14.45 -2.37 10.13
CA LEU A 64 -13.96 -1.00 10.30
C LEU A 64 -14.87 -0.15 11.22
N GLY A 65 -15.85 -0.79 11.89
CA GLY A 65 -16.70 -0.15 12.89
C GLY A 65 -17.78 0.79 12.31
N TYR A 66 -18.12 0.67 11.04
CA TYR A 66 -19.23 1.44 10.46
C TYR A 66 -20.58 0.86 10.84
N THR A 67 -21.55 1.76 11.01
CA THR A 67 -22.96 1.44 10.93
C THR A 67 -23.49 2.12 9.68
N CYS A 68 -24.09 1.36 8.77
CA CYS A 68 -24.65 1.88 7.51
C CYS A 68 -26.17 1.79 7.58
N PRO A 69 -26.89 2.86 8.00
CA PRO A 69 -28.32 2.79 8.24
C PRO A 69 -29.14 2.49 6.98
N GLN A 70 -28.68 2.93 5.81
CA GLN A 70 -29.29 2.60 4.51
C GLN A 70 -28.64 1.35 3.87
N GLY A 71 -27.75 0.70 4.60
CA GLY A 71 -27.04 -0.51 4.21
C GLY A 71 -25.78 -0.23 3.39
N VAL A 72 -25.13 -1.33 2.99
CA VAL A 72 -23.94 -1.31 2.13
C VAL A 72 -24.35 -1.54 0.68
N ARG A 73 -23.79 -0.77 -0.24
CA ARG A 73 -23.98 -0.98 -1.69
C ARG A 73 -22.66 -1.34 -2.33
N VAL A 74 -22.67 -2.42 -3.10
CA VAL A 74 -21.47 -3.00 -3.72
C VAL A 74 -21.63 -2.92 -5.23
N ILE A 75 -20.68 -2.25 -5.89
CA ILE A 75 -20.53 -2.25 -7.34
C ILE A 75 -19.33 -3.11 -7.68
N ASN A 76 -19.58 -4.18 -8.43
CA ASN A 76 -18.54 -5.12 -8.86
C ASN A 76 -18.06 -4.73 -10.26
N ASN A 77 -16.75 -4.66 -10.43
CA ASN A 77 -16.05 -4.45 -11.70
C ASN A 77 -16.66 -3.31 -12.54
N PRO A 78 -16.66 -2.06 -12.02
CA PRO A 78 -17.29 -0.94 -12.69
C PRO A 78 -16.62 -0.67 -14.04
N GLU A 79 -17.43 -0.43 -15.07
CA GLU A 79 -16.92 -0.14 -16.41
C GLU A 79 -16.52 1.33 -16.55
N VAL A 80 -15.49 1.61 -17.36
CA VAL A 80 -15.08 2.97 -17.70
C VAL A 80 -16.25 3.73 -18.34
N GLY A 81 -16.51 4.94 -17.86
CA GLY A 81 -17.66 5.76 -18.23
C GLY A 81 -18.54 6.09 -17.03
N THR A 82 -19.69 6.71 -17.31
CA THR A 82 -20.68 7.07 -16.28
C THR A 82 -21.72 5.97 -16.16
N ASN A 83 -21.92 5.48 -14.94
CA ASN A 83 -22.86 4.45 -14.57
C ASN A 83 -23.77 4.99 -13.46
N GLU A 84 -25.07 4.79 -13.58
CA GLU A 84 -26.05 5.19 -12.57
C GLU A 84 -26.67 3.95 -11.91
N PHE A 85 -26.78 3.99 -10.59
CA PHE A 85 -27.34 2.92 -9.78
C PHE A 85 -28.47 3.48 -8.94
N THR A 86 -29.70 3.05 -9.21
CA THR A 86 -30.84 3.38 -8.35
C THR A 86 -30.92 2.39 -7.18
N VAL A 87 -30.93 2.92 -5.97
CA VAL A 87 -30.97 2.20 -4.71
C VAL A 87 -32.11 2.77 -3.89
N ASP A 88 -33.10 1.94 -3.52
CA ASP A 88 -34.16 2.29 -2.56
C ASP A 88 -34.83 3.67 -2.77
N GLY A 89 -34.89 4.13 -4.02
CA GLY A 89 -35.51 5.39 -4.42
C GLY A 89 -34.57 6.57 -4.64
N PHE A 90 -33.26 6.43 -4.42
CA PHE A 90 -32.23 7.41 -4.77
C PHE A 90 -31.26 6.88 -5.82
N THR A 91 -30.49 7.77 -6.46
CA THR A 91 -29.52 7.41 -7.49
C THR A 91 -28.10 7.75 -7.05
N VAL A 92 -27.17 6.80 -7.23
CA VAL A 92 -25.73 7.04 -7.15
C VAL A 92 -25.16 7.02 -8.55
N SER A 93 -24.61 8.15 -8.99
CA SER A 93 -23.87 8.27 -10.25
C SER A 93 -22.39 8.02 -9.97
N ILE A 94 -21.75 7.17 -10.77
CA ILE A 94 -20.33 6.86 -10.68
C ILE A 94 -19.70 7.04 -12.04
N THR A 95 -18.67 7.87 -12.12
CA THR A 95 -17.91 8.07 -13.36
C THR A 95 -16.51 7.52 -13.19
N VAL A 96 -16.23 6.38 -13.83
CA VAL A 96 -14.90 5.77 -13.84
C VAL A 96 -14.10 6.29 -15.03
N ARG A 97 -12.84 6.66 -14.79
CA ARG A 97 -11.89 7.13 -15.79
C ARG A 97 -10.61 6.31 -15.68
N ASN A 98 -10.07 5.90 -16.83
CA ASN A 98 -8.76 5.26 -16.89
C ASN A 98 -7.77 6.23 -17.55
N THR A 99 -6.70 6.58 -16.81
CA THR A 99 -5.65 7.48 -17.29
C THR A 99 -4.35 6.70 -17.51
N GLU A 100 -3.78 6.80 -18.71
CA GLU A 100 -2.53 6.10 -19.05
C GLU A 100 -1.41 6.45 -18.07
N GLY A 101 -0.73 5.42 -17.57
CA GLY A 101 0.36 5.55 -16.58
C GLY A 101 -0.10 5.80 -15.14
N VAL A 102 -1.39 6.09 -14.91
CA VAL A 102 -1.97 6.30 -13.57
C VAL A 102 -2.88 5.14 -13.18
N GLY A 103 -3.77 4.71 -14.07
CA GLY A 103 -4.76 3.67 -13.82
C GLY A 103 -6.17 4.23 -13.64
N GLU A 104 -7.05 3.42 -13.06
CA GLU A 104 -8.45 3.78 -12.85
C GLU A 104 -8.64 4.69 -11.65
N THR A 105 -9.46 5.71 -11.85
CA THR A 105 -9.99 6.60 -10.81
C THR A 105 -11.49 6.71 -11.01
N PHE A 106 -12.23 7.07 -9.97
CA PHE A 106 -13.65 7.35 -10.13
C PHE A 106 -14.10 8.55 -9.30
N ASP A 107 -15.22 9.10 -9.75
CA ASP A 107 -15.98 10.12 -9.06
C ASP A 107 -17.34 9.53 -8.73
N PHE A 108 -17.94 9.96 -7.63
CA PHE A 108 -19.32 9.64 -7.32
C PHE A 108 -20.12 10.89 -6.97
N ASP A 109 -21.42 10.80 -7.21
CA ASP A 109 -22.42 11.81 -6.87
C ASP A 109 -23.70 11.10 -6.44
N ILE A 110 -24.20 11.40 -5.25
CA ILE A 110 -25.43 10.83 -4.68
C ILE A 110 -26.56 11.84 -4.87
N ILE A 111 -27.43 11.56 -5.82
CA ILE A 111 -28.52 12.45 -6.23
C ILE A 111 -29.75 12.16 -5.36
N SER A 112 -29.76 12.58 -4.09
CA SER A 112 -30.91 12.54 -3.17
C SER A 112 -30.61 13.16 -1.78
N ASP A 113 -31.46 12.90 -0.79
CA ASP A 113 -31.28 13.20 0.64
C ASP A 113 -30.38 12.17 1.37
N HIS A 114 -29.31 11.72 0.71
CA HIS A 114 -28.46 10.62 1.19
C HIS A 114 -26.98 10.99 1.07
N VAL A 115 -26.17 10.45 1.98
CA VAL A 115 -24.73 10.68 2.05
C VAL A 115 -23.97 9.36 2.16
N ALA A 116 -22.75 9.33 1.65
CA ALA A 116 -21.78 8.29 1.94
C ALA A 116 -21.08 8.61 3.26
N LEU A 117 -21.20 7.70 4.23
CA LEU A 117 -20.41 7.74 5.47
C LEU A 117 -19.00 7.19 5.25
N GLY A 118 -18.83 6.31 4.28
CA GLY A 118 -17.55 5.72 3.93
C GLY A 118 -17.60 5.07 2.55
N VAL A 119 -16.44 5.00 1.90
CA VAL A 119 -16.27 4.34 0.60
C VAL A 119 -15.06 3.40 0.68
N LEU A 120 -15.26 2.13 0.31
CA LEU A 120 -14.18 1.16 0.17
C LEU A 120 -13.90 0.91 -1.30
N VAL A 121 -12.64 1.05 -1.71
CA VAL A 121 -12.21 0.86 -3.09
C VAL A 121 -11.21 -0.30 -3.14
N LYS A 122 -11.62 -1.42 -3.72
CA LYS A 122 -10.84 -2.67 -3.70
C LYS A 122 -10.11 -2.86 -5.01
N GLY A 123 -8.81 -3.11 -4.92
CA GLY A 123 -7.98 -3.46 -6.07
C GLY A 123 -6.70 -4.16 -5.63
N GLY A 124 -6.22 -5.11 -6.44
CA GLY A 124 -5.07 -5.93 -6.07
C GLY A 124 -5.33 -6.72 -4.76
N PRO A 125 -4.37 -6.76 -3.82
CA PRO A 125 -4.51 -7.52 -2.57
C PRO A 125 -5.17 -6.76 -1.42
N ASN A 126 -5.43 -5.45 -1.55
CA ASN A 126 -5.81 -4.56 -0.45
C ASN A 126 -7.01 -3.67 -0.82
N THR A 127 -7.45 -2.85 0.14
CA THR A 127 -8.60 -1.96 0.01
C THR A 127 -8.21 -0.55 0.45
N ASN A 128 -8.60 0.49 -0.28
CA ASN A 128 -8.54 1.86 0.23
C ASN A 128 -9.87 2.19 0.92
N GLU A 129 -9.80 2.68 2.15
CA GLU A 129 -10.91 3.27 2.91
C GLU A 129 -10.87 4.79 2.81
N TYR A 130 -12.01 5.37 2.44
CA TYR A 130 -12.28 6.80 2.55
C TYR A 130 -13.36 6.99 3.62
N ASP A 131 -12.97 7.52 4.78
CA ASP A 131 -13.87 7.77 5.91
C ASP A 131 -14.43 9.20 5.86
N TYR A 132 -15.77 9.32 5.79
CA TYR A 132 -16.50 10.58 5.77
C TYR A 132 -17.34 10.79 7.04
N ARG A 133 -17.23 9.91 8.04
CA ARG A 133 -17.99 10.02 9.28
C ARG A 133 -17.59 11.28 10.08
N PRO A 134 -18.52 11.80 10.90
CA PRO A 134 -19.90 11.34 11.09
C PRO A 134 -20.90 12.02 10.13
N SER A 135 -20.51 13.06 9.39
CA SER A 135 -21.43 13.86 8.58
C SER A 135 -21.76 13.22 7.23
N GLY A 136 -20.86 12.39 6.71
CA GLY A 136 -20.93 11.91 5.34
C GLY A 136 -20.64 12.98 4.29
N ILE A 137 -20.71 12.59 3.03
CA ILE A 137 -20.57 13.45 1.86
C ILE A 137 -21.49 12.99 0.73
N GLU A 138 -21.98 13.92 -0.10
CA GLU A 138 -22.85 13.62 -1.25
C GLU A 138 -22.05 13.30 -2.52
N GLU A 139 -20.90 13.94 -2.71
CA GLU A 139 -20.03 13.78 -3.89
C GLU A 139 -18.54 13.80 -3.51
N ASP A 140 -17.72 13.07 -4.26
CA ASP A 140 -16.26 13.17 -4.21
C ASP A 140 -15.66 12.70 -5.55
N THR A 141 -14.42 13.08 -5.81
CA THR A 141 -13.76 12.88 -7.10
C THR A 141 -12.36 12.31 -6.94
N ASN A 142 -11.82 11.70 -7.99
CA ASN A 142 -10.46 11.14 -8.01
C ASN A 142 -10.19 10.06 -6.95
N LEU A 143 -11.20 9.29 -6.54
CA LEU A 143 -10.99 8.12 -5.70
C LEU A 143 -10.31 7.02 -6.52
N HIS A 144 -9.52 6.17 -5.87
CA HIS A 144 -8.77 5.11 -6.53
C HIS A 144 -8.55 3.91 -5.63
N ALA A 145 -8.27 2.77 -6.26
CA ALA A 145 -7.76 1.59 -5.57
C ALA A 145 -6.35 1.85 -5.00
N PRO A 146 -5.85 0.99 -4.09
CA PRO A 146 -4.50 1.12 -3.54
C PRO A 146 -3.41 1.24 -4.61
N LEU A 147 -2.30 1.90 -4.24
CA LEU A 147 -1.11 1.94 -5.09
C LEU A 147 -0.60 0.52 -5.35
N GLY A 148 -0.13 0.30 -6.57
CA GLY A 148 0.43 -0.99 -6.96
C GLY A 148 1.05 -0.96 -8.34
N ALA A 149 1.65 -2.08 -8.75
CA ALA A 149 2.01 -2.29 -10.14
C ALA A 149 0.76 -2.75 -10.90
N GLY A 150 -0.14 -1.82 -11.20
CA GLY A 150 -1.35 -2.10 -11.96
C GLY A 150 -1.06 -2.51 -13.41
N PRO A 151 -2.09 -2.79 -14.21
CA PRO A 151 -1.88 -3.29 -15.57
C PRO A 151 -1.06 -2.32 -16.40
N SER A 152 -0.17 -2.89 -17.21
CA SER A 152 0.74 -2.11 -18.06
C SER A 152 1.65 -1.13 -17.28
N GLY A 153 1.82 -1.34 -15.97
CA GLY A 153 2.65 -0.48 -15.12
C GLY A 153 1.96 0.78 -14.63
N SER A 154 0.63 0.81 -14.58
CA SER A 154 -0.13 1.89 -13.94
C SER A 154 0.19 1.99 -12.45
N LEU A 155 -0.02 3.18 -11.90
CA LEU A 155 0.24 3.51 -10.49
C LEU A 155 -0.76 2.85 -9.53
N TYR A 156 -2.04 2.77 -9.91
CA TYR A 156 -3.09 2.12 -9.15
C TYR A 156 -3.35 0.72 -9.71
N HIS A 157 -3.76 -0.19 -8.82
CA HIS A 157 -4.44 -1.41 -9.24
C HIS A 157 -5.78 -1.08 -9.94
N ASP A 158 -6.27 -1.98 -10.78
CA ASP A 158 -7.62 -1.87 -11.34
C ASP A 158 -8.67 -1.96 -10.23
N ILE A 159 -9.77 -1.23 -10.41
CA ILE A 159 -10.88 -1.22 -9.47
C ILE A 159 -11.69 -2.49 -9.68
N SER A 160 -11.63 -3.39 -8.71
CA SER A 160 -12.42 -4.62 -8.73
C SER A 160 -13.79 -4.43 -8.09
N ASN A 161 -13.87 -3.62 -7.03
CA ASN A 161 -15.11 -3.37 -6.29
C ASN A 161 -15.10 -1.95 -5.69
N ILE A 162 -16.27 -1.33 -5.67
CA ILE A 162 -16.54 -0.11 -4.90
C ILE A 162 -17.68 -0.41 -3.95
N GLU A 163 -17.50 -0.13 -2.67
CA GLU A 163 -18.55 -0.28 -1.66
C GLU A 163 -18.86 1.06 -1.01
N PHE A 164 -20.16 1.36 -0.86
CA PHE A 164 -20.66 2.56 -0.18
C PHE A 164 -21.38 2.18 1.11
N CYS A 165 -21.04 2.85 2.21
CA CYS A 165 -21.81 2.85 3.44
C CYS A 165 -22.72 4.08 3.44
N LEU A 166 -24.03 3.86 3.33
CA LEU A 166 -24.98 4.96 3.08
C LEU A 166 -25.80 5.30 4.32
N ASP A 167 -26.07 6.59 4.49
CA ASP A 167 -27.00 7.15 5.46
C ASP A 167 -27.92 8.19 4.79
N ARG A 168 -28.98 8.59 5.49
CA ARG A 168 -29.73 9.79 5.12
C ARG A 168 -28.98 11.04 5.55
N ASP A 169 -29.04 12.08 4.72
CA ASP A 169 -28.58 13.39 5.12
C ASP A 169 -29.50 13.95 6.22
N GLY A 170 -28.97 14.04 7.44
CA GLY A 170 -29.67 14.59 8.59
C GLY A 170 -29.91 16.11 8.50
N ASN A 171 -29.35 16.78 7.51
CA ASN A 171 -29.41 18.24 7.35
C ASN A 171 -30.53 18.72 6.40
N GLN A 172 -31.32 17.79 5.84
CA GLN A 172 -32.38 18.07 4.85
C GLN A 172 -33.81 17.86 5.39
N THR A 173 -34.03 18.00 6.72
CA THR A 173 -35.38 17.97 7.33
C THR A 173 -36.08 19.32 7.36
#